data_AF-K4KPA4-F1
#
_entry.id   AF-K4KPA4-F1
#
_cell.length_a   1.000
_cell.length_b   1.000
_cell.length_c   1.000
_cell.angle_alpha   90.00
_cell.angle_beta   90.00
_cell.angle_gamma   90.00
#
_symmetry.space_group_name_H-M   'P 1'
#
loop_
_entity.id
_entity.type
_entity.pdbx_description
1 polymer ?
#
loop_
_entity_poly.entity_id
_entity_poly.type
_entity_poly.pdbx_seq_one_letter_code
_entity_poly.pdbx_strand_id
1 'polypeptide(L)'
;MKTISALIMMGLASSALANNYTCTNGGNERSVAVVYTTPGQVVPCEVVYTKEGSSETLWRAQNEAGYCEAQADSFADKLRGWGWDCTYEGAAASQAAEEEGPVEGADGN
;
A
#
# COMPACT_ATOMS: atom_id res chain seq x y z
N MET A 1 12.99 -24.82 37.87
CA MET A 1 13.44 -23.51 37.36
C MET A 1 14.30 -23.70 36.13
N LYS A 2 13.71 -23.57 34.94
CA LYS A 2 14.43 -23.49 33.66
C LYS A 2 13.64 -22.48 32.83
N THR A 3 14.02 -21.22 32.90
CA THR A 3 13.36 -20.14 32.18
C THR A 3 13.70 -20.27 30.69
N ILE A 4 12.70 -20.66 29.89
CA ILE A 4 12.78 -20.63 28.43
C ILE A 4 12.58 -19.17 28.02
N SER A 5 13.67 -18.50 27.69
CA SER A 5 13.64 -17.12 27.19
C SER A 5 13.56 -17.18 25.67
N ALA A 6 12.34 -17.04 25.13
CA ALA A 6 12.12 -16.85 23.70
C ALA A 6 11.94 -15.35 23.44
N LEU A 7 13.03 -14.66 23.10
CA LEU A 7 12.96 -13.30 22.55
C LEU A 7 12.42 -13.40 21.11
N ILE A 8 11.12 -13.18 20.96
CA ILE A 8 10.48 -12.99 19.67
C ILE A 8 10.76 -11.54 19.24
N MET A 9 11.71 -11.39 18.31
CA MET A 9 12.01 -10.12 17.67
C MET A 9 10.94 -9.88 16.59
N MET A 10 9.86 -9.19 16.97
CA MET A 10 8.78 -8.80 16.05
C MET A 10 9.28 -7.66 15.15
N GLY A 11 9.53 -7.96 13.88
CA GLY A 11 9.95 -6.97 12.89
C GLY A 11 8.83 -5.97 12.59
N LEU A 12 9.14 -4.68 12.70
CA LEU A 12 8.25 -3.60 12.29
C LEU A 12 8.12 -3.61 10.75
N ALA A 13 6.98 -4.06 10.24
CA ALA A 13 6.65 -3.90 8.82
C ALA A 13 6.43 -2.40 8.55
N SER A 14 7.41 -1.76 7.91
CA SER A 14 7.27 -0.37 7.48
C SER A 14 6.42 -0.34 6.22
N SER A 15 5.12 -0.07 6.36
CA SER A 15 4.24 0.17 5.22
C SER A 15 4.60 1.53 4.62
N ALA A 16 5.18 1.53 3.41
CA ALA A 16 5.40 2.75 2.65
C ALA A 16 4.04 3.39 2.34
N LEU A 17 3.88 4.67 2.67
CA LEU A 17 2.69 5.44 2.30
C LEU A 17 2.74 5.63 0.78
N ALA A 18 1.92 4.88 0.05
CA ALA A 18 1.77 5.02 -1.39
C ALA A 18 0.32 5.45 -1.66
N ASN A 19 0.12 6.51 -2.44
CA ASN A 19 -1.18 6.80 -3.02
C ASN A 19 -1.44 5.73 -4.09
N ASN A 20 -2.41 4.87 -3.85
CA ASN A 20 -2.70 3.74 -4.73
C ASN A 20 -4.16 3.78 -5.21
N TYR A 21 -4.34 3.54 -6.49
CA TYR A 21 -5.63 3.23 -7.08
C TYR A 21 -5.65 1.79 -7.57
N THR A 22 -6.75 1.11 -7.29
CA THR A 22 -7.12 -0.17 -7.93
C THR A 22 -8.28 0.10 -8.87
N CYS A 23 -8.10 -0.22 -10.14
CA CYS A 23 -9.06 0.03 -11.21
C CYS A 23 -9.52 -1.30 -11.82
N THR A 24 -10.84 -1.51 -11.91
CA THR A 24 -11.41 -2.74 -12.47
C THR A 24 -12.30 -2.46 -13.68
N ASN A 25 -12.31 -3.39 -14.65
CA ASN A 25 -13.25 -3.35 -15.77
C ASN A 25 -13.45 -4.76 -16.34
N GLY A 26 -14.69 -5.27 -16.28
CA GLY A 26 -15.04 -6.54 -16.93
C GLY A 26 -14.20 -7.74 -16.49
N GLY A 27 -13.75 -7.77 -15.23
CA GLY A 27 -12.90 -8.82 -14.67
C GLY A 27 -11.39 -8.58 -14.82
N ASN A 28 -10.98 -7.49 -15.46
CA ASN A 28 -9.58 -7.06 -15.51
C ASN A 28 -9.27 -6.11 -14.35
N GLU A 29 -8.02 -6.14 -13.88
CA GLU A 29 -7.51 -5.27 -12.83
C GLU A 29 -6.28 -4.50 -13.30
N ARG A 30 -6.17 -3.27 -12.83
CA ARG A 30 -5.04 -2.36 -13.05
C ARG A 30 -4.74 -1.62 -11.76
N SER A 31 -3.47 -1.32 -11.50
CA SER A 31 -3.09 -0.49 -10.35
C SER A 31 -2.29 0.73 -10.79
N VAL A 32 -2.50 1.85 -10.12
CA VAL A 32 -1.72 3.10 -10.26
C VAL A 32 -1.15 3.43 -8.89
N ALA A 33 0.17 3.41 -8.75
CA ALA A 33 0.84 3.54 -7.46
C ALA A 33 1.86 4.68 -7.48
N VAL A 34 1.84 5.54 -6.45
CA VAL A 34 2.93 6.49 -6.18
C VAL A 34 3.99 5.81 -5.32
N VAL A 35 5.23 5.78 -5.82
CA VAL A 35 6.37 5.17 -5.14
C VAL A 35 7.39 6.25 -4.79
N TYR A 36 7.67 6.43 -3.50
CA TYR A 36 8.78 7.26 -3.03
C TYR A 36 10.03 6.40 -2.90
N THR A 37 11.11 6.79 -3.57
CA THR A 37 12.32 5.94 -3.60
C THR A 37 13.25 6.20 -2.41
N THR A 38 13.05 7.30 -1.68
CA THR A 38 13.78 7.60 -0.45
C THR A 38 12.87 7.47 0.77
N PRO A 39 13.19 6.57 1.73
CA PRO A 39 12.38 6.37 2.93
C PRO A 39 12.17 7.65 3.73
N GLY A 40 10.92 7.91 4.13
CA GLY A 40 10.56 9.09 4.92
C GLY A 40 10.56 10.42 4.16
N GLN A 41 10.76 10.39 2.83
CA GLN A 41 10.71 11.56 1.97
C GLN A 41 9.58 11.45 0.96
N VAL A 42 9.05 12.61 0.54
CA VAL A 42 7.99 12.72 -0.49
C VAL A 42 8.55 12.96 -1.89
N VAL A 43 9.88 13.03 -2.02
CA VAL A 43 10.62 13.12 -3.27
C VAL A 43 11.96 12.39 -3.09
N PRO A 44 12.58 11.89 -4.17
CA PRO A 44 12.00 11.71 -5.49
C PRO A 44 10.84 10.68 -5.49
N CYS A 45 9.90 10.84 -6.41
CA CYS A 45 8.72 10.00 -6.55
C CYS A 45 8.56 9.46 -7.97
N GLU A 46 7.86 8.35 -8.11
CA GLU A 46 7.46 7.73 -9.38
C GLU A 46 5.98 7.36 -9.36
N VAL A 47 5.34 7.38 -10.52
CA VAL A 47 4.01 6.78 -10.71
C VAL A 47 4.18 5.51 -11.53
N VAL A 48 3.89 4.38 -10.90
CA VAL A 48 3.96 3.05 -11.50
C VAL A 48 2.57 2.58 -11.84
N TYR A 49 2.37 2.15 -13.07
CA TYR A 49 1.13 1.58 -13.56
C TYR A 49 1.33 0.10 -13.88
N THR A 50 0.45 -0.75 -13.36
CA THR A 50 0.49 -2.20 -13.58
C THR A 50 -0.77 -2.66 -14.26
N LYS A 51 -0.62 -3.49 -15.30
CA LYS A 51 -1.70 -4.20 -15.99
C LYS A 51 -1.23 -5.59 -16.38
N GLU A 52 -2.07 -6.60 -16.21
CA GLU A 52 -1.76 -7.98 -16.65
C GLU A 52 -0.40 -8.49 -16.13
N GLY A 53 -0.03 -8.13 -14.89
CA GLY A 53 1.25 -8.50 -14.27
C GLY A 53 2.49 -7.74 -14.78
N SER A 54 2.33 -6.84 -15.76
CA SER A 54 3.41 -5.99 -16.28
C SER A 54 3.32 -4.59 -15.71
N SER A 55 4.46 -4.00 -15.33
CA SER A 55 4.53 -2.65 -14.74
C SER A 55 5.33 -1.68 -15.61
N GLU A 56 4.86 -0.45 -15.71
CA GLU A 56 5.51 0.66 -16.40
C GLU A 56 5.56 1.92 -15.52
N THR A 57 6.72 2.57 -15.43
CA THR A 57 6.82 3.90 -14.79
C THR A 57 6.35 4.95 -15.78
N LEU A 58 5.23 5.60 -15.47
CA LEU A 58 4.63 6.62 -16.33
C LEU A 58 5.20 8.02 -16.08
N TRP A 59 5.52 8.32 -14.81
CA TRP A 59 6.02 9.61 -14.38
C TRP A 59 7.08 9.47 -13.30
N ARG A 60 8.00 10.44 -13.23
CA ARG A 60 9.01 10.58 -12.18
C ARG A 60 9.21 12.06 -11.88
N ALA A 61 9.35 12.41 -10.60
CA ALA A 61 9.79 13.73 -10.17
C ALA A 61 10.93 13.62 -9.16
N GLN A 62 11.95 14.47 -9.32
CA GLN A 62 13.12 14.42 -8.45
C GLN A 62 12.98 15.29 -7.21
N ASN A 63 12.32 16.43 -7.34
CA ASN A 63 12.32 17.49 -6.31
C ASN A 63 10.99 18.24 -6.22
N GLU A 64 9.92 17.71 -6.82
CA GLU A 64 8.60 18.36 -6.84
C GLU A 64 7.59 17.52 -6.04
N ALA A 65 7.38 17.92 -4.79
CA ALA A 65 6.42 17.25 -3.91
C ALA A 65 4.99 17.45 -4.44
N GLY A 66 4.14 16.42 -4.35
CA GLY A 66 2.77 16.46 -4.85
C GLY A 66 2.63 16.19 -6.36
N TYR A 67 3.73 16.17 -7.13
CA TYR A 67 3.67 15.95 -8.58
C TYR A 67 3.13 14.55 -8.91
N CYS A 68 3.67 13.51 -8.29
CA CYS A 68 3.28 12.13 -8.61
C CYS A 68 1.86 11.81 -8.16
N GLU A 69 1.43 12.37 -7.02
CA GLU A 69 0.09 12.25 -6.48
C GLU A 69 -0.93 12.87 -7.42
N ALA A 70 -0.70 14.12 -7.88
CA ALA A 70 -1.56 14.77 -8.86
C ALA A 70 -1.65 13.99 -10.18
N GLN A 71 -0.54 13.37 -10.63
CA GLN A 71 -0.54 12.54 -11.82
C GLN A 71 -1.29 11.23 -11.63
N ALA A 72 -1.16 10.58 -10.47
CA ALA A 72 -1.90 9.36 -10.15
C ALA A 72 -3.41 9.63 -10.12
N ASP A 73 -3.84 10.71 -9.47
CA ASP A 73 -5.25 11.13 -9.41
C ASP A 73 -5.81 11.42 -10.82
N SER A 74 -5.06 12.22 -11.61
CA SER A 74 -5.45 12.55 -12.99
C SER A 74 -5.50 11.31 -13.89
N PHE A 75 -4.61 10.34 -13.69
CA PHE A 75 -4.61 9.12 -14.48
C PHE A 75 -5.75 8.18 -14.09
N ALA A 76 -6.07 8.06 -12.80
CA ALA A 76 -7.25 7.35 -12.34
C ALA A 76 -8.54 7.95 -12.94
N ASP A 77 -8.66 9.27 -13.03
CA ASP A 77 -9.78 9.93 -13.69
C ASP A 77 -9.87 9.61 -15.19
N LYS A 78 -8.74 9.54 -15.89
CA LYS A 78 -8.71 9.11 -17.30
C LYS A 78 -9.17 7.67 -17.46
N LEU A 79 -8.73 6.78 -16.58
CA LEU A 79 -9.18 5.38 -16.56
C LEU A 79 -10.70 5.31 -16.34
N ARG A 80 -11.26 6.10 -15.41
CA ARG A 80 -12.72 6.24 -15.25
C ARG A 80 -13.41 6.70 -16.52
N GLY A 81 -12.85 7.70 -17.20
CA GLY A 81 -13.33 8.15 -18.51
C GLY A 81 -13.29 7.06 -19.60
N TRP A 82 -12.44 6.05 -19.45
CA TRP A 82 -12.37 4.86 -20.31
C TRP A 82 -13.19 3.67 -19.80
N GLY A 83 -14.05 3.88 -18.80
CA GLY A 83 -14.97 2.87 -18.28
C GLY A 83 -14.40 2.02 -17.15
N TRP A 84 -13.28 2.40 -16.54
CA TRP A 84 -12.72 1.67 -15.40
C TRP A 84 -13.30 2.18 -14.08
N ASP A 85 -13.65 1.26 -13.20
CA ASP A 85 -14.05 1.58 -11.83
C ASP A 85 -12.80 1.64 -10.95
N CYS A 86 -12.32 2.86 -10.69
CA CYS A 86 -11.12 3.12 -9.90
C CYS A 86 -11.43 3.54 -8.46
N THR A 87 -10.96 2.75 -7.50
CA THR A 87 -11.04 3.01 -6.06
C THR A 87 -9.69 3.48 -5.53
N TYR A 88 -9.70 4.55 -4.73
CA TYR A 88 -8.51 4.99 -4.00
C TYR A 88 -8.37 4.14 -2.75
N GLU A 89 -7.24 3.46 -2.60
CA GLU A 89 -6.99 2.53 -1.48
C GLU A 89 -6.31 3.23 -0.29
N GLY A 90 -6.00 4.52 -0.42
CA GLY A 90 -5.24 5.23 0.59
C GLY A 90 -3.82 4.69 0.76
N ALA A 91 -3.00 5.45 1.47
CA ALA A 91 -1.86 4.84 2.14
C ALA A 91 -2.45 3.87 3.17
N ALA A 92 -2.27 2.56 2.99
CA ALA A 92 -2.85 1.53 3.85
C ALA A 92 -2.46 1.74 5.32
N ALA A 93 -3.29 2.51 6.04
CA ALA A 93 -3.39 2.42 7.47
C ALA A 93 -4.36 1.29 7.75
N SER A 94 -3.84 0.24 8.39
CA SER A 94 -4.60 -0.62 9.30
C SER A 94 -5.84 -1.30 8.73
N GLN A 95 -5.67 -2.45 8.09
CA GLN A 95 -6.62 -3.56 8.25
C GLN A 95 -5.87 -4.87 8.46
N ALA A 96 -5.41 -5.04 9.69
CA ALA A 96 -5.30 -6.33 10.40
C ALA A 96 -5.14 -6.02 11.90
N ALA A 97 -6.17 -5.41 12.47
CA ALA A 97 -6.42 -5.56 13.89
C ALA A 97 -7.22 -6.87 14.06
N GLU A 98 -6.77 -7.71 14.99
CA GLU A 98 -7.64 -8.48 15.90
C GLU A 98 -8.42 -9.66 15.28
N GLU A 99 -7.84 -10.86 15.37
CA GLU A 99 -8.62 -12.05 15.76
C GLU A 99 -8.17 -12.43 17.18
N GLU A 100 -8.92 -11.90 18.14
CA GLU A 100 -8.84 -12.21 19.56
C GLU A 100 -9.49 -13.57 19.84
N GLY A 101 -8.76 -14.43 20.58
CA GLY A 101 -9.37 -15.37 21.53
C GLY A 101 -8.80 -16.80 21.53
N PRO A 102 -9.10 -17.64 22.53
CA PRO A 102 -9.72 -17.36 23.84
C PRO A 102 -8.74 -17.59 25.02
N VAL A 103 -9.02 -16.88 26.11
CA VAL A 103 -8.44 -17.13 27.44
C VAL A 103 -8.96 -18.45 28.02
N GLU A 104 -8.06 -19.35 28.38
CA GLU A 104 -8.31 -20.50 29.25
C GLU A 104 -7.10 -20.55 30.20
N GLY A 105 -7.19 -20.56 31.52
CA GLY A 105 -8.20 -21.01 32.47
C GLY A 105 -7.40 -21.46 33.70
N ALA A 106 -8.00 -21.35 34.87
CA ALA A 106 -7.37 -21.52 36.19
C ALA A 106 -6.52 -22.79 36.38
N ASP A 107 -5.53 -22.73 37.28
CA ASP A 107 -5.41 -23.73 38.34
C ASP A 107 -4.53 -23.21 39.48
N GLY A 108 -5.17 -22.99 40.63
CA GLY A 108 -4.50 -22.90 41.91
C GLY A 108 -4.37 -24.29 42.52
N ASN A 109 -3.23 -24.55 43.15
CA ASN A 109 -3.09 -25.25 44.42
C ASN A 109 -1.66 -25.12 44.94
#